data_AF-Q27ST3-F1
#
_entry.id   AF-Q27ST3-F1
#
_cell.length_a   1.000
_cell.length_b   1.000
_cell.length_c   1.000
_cell.angle_alpha   90.00
_cell.angle_beta   90.00
_cell.angle_gamma   90.00
#
_symmetry.space_group_name_H-M   'P 1'
#
loop_
_entity.id
_entity.type
_entity.pdbx_description
1 polymer ?
#
loop_
_entity_poly.entity_id
_entity_poly.type
_entity_poly.pdbx_seq_one_letter_code
_entity_poly.pdbx_strand_id
1 'polypeptide(L)'
;FPHFWGRCVGSGHAALALREDWRQAVRESQSALGWEYIRFHGVLNDDMSVVIAPNEYSFFNIDQVYDFLLSINMRPIVELSFMPTAYASGNETIFYYKGNITPPKDYAQWDDLITKLAQHLVDRYGLEEVSQWYFEVWNEPNCGFWSGNQTDYFTLLQHTYTALKSVSPLIRVGGPATCQSQWIAETVAFC
;
A
#
# COMPACT_ATOMS: atom_id res chain seq x y z
N PHE A 1 8.41 -20.45 21.28
CA PHE A 1 8.08 -19.01 21.28
C PHE A 1 7.69 -18.59 19.87
N PRO A 2 6.70 -17.70 19.68
CA PRO A 2 6.37 -17.20 18.33
C PRO A 2 7.56 -16.45 17.73
N HIS A 3 8.00 -16.84 16.53
CA HIS A 3 9.13 -16.23 15.82
C HIS A 3 8.68 -15.04 14.96
N PHE A 4 8.32 -13.92 15.58
CA PHE A 4 7.83 -12.73 14.86
C PHE A 4 8.81 -12.20 13.81
N TRP A 5 10.12 -12.37 14.03
CA TRP A 5 11.19 -11.93 13.14
C TRP A 5 11.22 -12.67 11.78
N GLY A 6 10.60 -13.85 11.69
CA GLY A 6 10.58 -14.67 10.46
C GLY A 6 9.31 -14.48 9.61
N ARG A 7 8.40 -13.59 9.99
CA ARG A 7 7.07 -13.52 9.37
C ARG A 7 6.98 -12.55 8.20
N CYS A 8 7.75 -11.47 8.20
CA CYS A 8 7.65 -10.42 7.19
C CYS A 8 9.03 -9.97 6.73
N VAL A 9 9.15 -9.62 5.45
CA VAL A 9 10.34 -9.04 4.86
C VAL A 9 10.00 -7.76 4.09
N GLY A 10 10.90 -6.80 4.10
CA GLY A 10 10.79 -5.59 3.26
C GLY A 10 11.31 -5.84 1.85
N SER A 11 10.83 -5.06 0.89
CA SER A 11 11.34 -4.99 -0.47
C SER A 11 11.42 -3.53 -0.92
N GLY A 12 12.05 -3.30 -2.09
CA GLY A 12 12.08 -2.00 -2.75
C GLY A 12 10.72 -1.60 -3.32
N HIS A 13 10.72 -0.99 -4.51
CA HIS A 13 9.50 -0.50 -5.16
C HIS A 13 8.64 -1.62 -5.77
N ALA A 14 7.31 -1.48 -5.76
CA ALA A 14 6.35 -2.47 -6.27
C ALA A 14 6.65 -2.92 -7.71
N ALA A 15 7.03 -1.99 -8.59
CA ALA A 15 7.31 -2.32 -9.99
C ALA A 15 8.50 -3.29 -10.18
N LEU A 16 9.40 -3.41 -9.18
CA LEU A 16 10.46 -4.41 -9.22
C LEU A 16 9.89 -5.83 -9.22
N ALA A 17 8.73 -6.06 -8.61
CA ALA A 17 8.09 -7.37 -8.54
C ALA A 17 7.49 -7.84 -9.88
N LEU A 18 7.49 -6.99 -10.91
CA LEU A 18 7.20 -7.37 -12.29
C LEU A 18 8.40 -8.01 -13.00
N ARG A 19 9.61 -7.89 -12.44
CA ARG A 19 10.84 -8.44 -13.03
C ARG A 19 11.09 -9.86 -12.54
N GLU A 20 11.50 -10.73 -13.46
CA GLU A 20 11.77 -12.14 -13.12
C GLU A 20 12.98 -12.32 -12.21
N ASP A 21 14.01 -11.47 -12.33
CA ASP A 21 15.18 -11.53 -11.45
C ASP A 21 14.82 -11.26 -9.98
N TRP A 22 13.93 -10.30 -9.72
CA TRP A 22 13.37 -10.07 -8.39
C TRP A 22 12.53 -11.26 -7.91
N ARG A 23 11.67 -11.82 -8.79
CA ARG A 23 10.82 -12.98 -8.45
C ARG A 23 11.64 -14.21 -8.08
N GLN A 24 12.76 -14.45 -8.76
CA GLN A 24 13.71 -15.52 -8.43
C GLN A 24 14.30 -15.31 -7.04
N ALA A 25 14.81 -14.12 -6.74
CA ALA A 25 15.39 -13.81 -5.43
C ALA A 25 14.36 -13.98 -4.29
N VAL A 26 13.11 -13.54 -4.51
CA VAL A 26 12.05 -13.71 -3.50
C VAL A 26 11.66 -15.17 -3.32
N ARG A 27 11.58 -15.96 -4.40
CA ARG A 27 11.31 -17.40 -4.31
C ARG A 27 12.39 -18.13 -3.54
N GLU A 28 13.66 -17.84 -3.81
CA GLU A 28 14.80 -18.42 -3.08
C GLU A 28 14.75 -18.04 -1.59
N SER A 29 14.52 -16.76 -1.30
CA SER A 29 14.41 -16.24 0.07
C SER A 29 13.24 -16.85 0.82
N GLN A 30 12.07 -16.96 0.18
CA GLN A 30 10.87 -17.60 0.75
C GLN A 30 11.13 -19.08 1.03
N SER A 31 11.72 -19.81 0.09
CA SER A 31 12.02 -21.24 0.27
C SER A 31 13.04 -21.49 1.39
N ALA A 32 13.98 -20.57 1.58
CA ALA A 32 15.04 -20.71 2.59
C ALA A 32 14.61 -20.25 3.99
N LEU A 33 13.77 -19.20 4.07
CA LEU A 33 13.50 -18.48 5.32
C LEU A 33 12.02 -18.56 5.76
N GLY A 34 11.11 -18.94 4.86
CA GLY A 34 9.70 -19.18 5.19
C GLY A 34 8.87 -17.91 5.44
N TRP A 35 9.17 -16.82 4.75
CA TRP A 35 8.42 -15.57 4.89
C TRP A 35 6.93 -15.74 4.62
N GLU A 36 6.08 -15.15 5.47
CA GLU A 36 4.62 -15.15 5.31
C GLU A 36 4.13 -13.87 4.60
N TYR A 37 4.82 -12.74 4.81
CA TYR A 37 4.43 -11.43 4.29
C TYR A 37 5.60 -10.70 3.62
N ILE A 38 5.27 -9.81 2.69
CA ILE A 38 6.22 -8.87 2.08
C ILE A 38 5.63 -7.46 1.99
N ARG A 39 6.44 -6.46 2.26
CA ARG A 39 6.07 -5.04 2.23
C ARG A 39 6.94 -4.27 1.26
N PHE A 40 6.34 -3.45 0.39
CA PHE A 40 7.04 -2.59 -0.56
C PHE A 40 6.27 -1.31 -0.82
N HIS A 41 6.98 -0.27 -1.25
CA HIS A 41 6.39 1.02 -1.59
C HIS A 41 5.70 1.01 -2.95
N GLY A 42 4.84 2.00 -3.18
CA GLY A 42 4.56 2.48 -4.53
C GLY A 42 3.58 1.60 -5.32
N VAL A 43 2.70 0.85 -4.65
CA VAL A 43 1.67 0.05 -5.33
C VAL A 43 0.74 0.92 -6.19
N LEU A 44 0.57 2.20 -5.85
CA LEU A 44 -0.25 3.19 -6.54
C LEU A 44 0.55 4.12 -7.47
N ASN A 45 1.87 3.96 -7.58
CA ASN A 45 2.68 4.79 -8.47
C ASN A 45 2.27 4.61 -9.94
N ASP A 46 2.55 5.62 -10.77
CA ASP A 46 2.16 5.60 -12.18
C ASP A 46 2.84 4.48 -12.99
N ASP A 47 4.02 4.01 -12.58
CA ASP A 47 4.70 2.89 -13.21
C ASP A 47 4.05 1.52 -12.91
N MET A 48 3.17 1.45 -11.90
CA MET A 48 2.23 0.35 -11.72
C MET A 48 0.97 0.50 -12.59
N SER A 49 0.78 1.64 -13.27
CA SER A 49 -0.32 1.90 -14.21
C SER A 49 -1.72 1.77 -13.59
N VAL A 50 -1.85 2.11 -12.30
CA VAL A 50 -3.12 1.96 -11.57
C VAL A 50 -4.18 2.94 -12.06
N VAL A 51 -3.82 4.22 -12.22
CA VAL A 51 -4.73 5.26 -12.74
C VAL A 51 -4.36 5.55 -14.19
N ILE A 52 -5.17 5.05 -15.13
CA ILE A 52 -4.97 5.25 -16.57
C ILE A 52 -5.46 6.64 -16.98
N ALA A 53 -6.63 7.00 -16.46
CA ALA A 53 -7.24 8.32 -16.52
C ALA A 53 -8.04 8.55 -15.23
N PRO A 54 -8.45 9.79 -14.93
CA PRO A 54 -9.30 10.04 -13.76
C PRO A 54 -10.54 9.15 -13.75
N ASN A 55 -10.74 8.40 -12.67
CA ASN A 55 -11.79 7.39 -12.45
C ASN A 55 -11.74 6.17 -13.38
N GLU A 56 -10.63 5.95 -14.09
CA GLU A 56 -10.36 4.77 -14.92
C GLU A 56 -9.13 4.03 -14.38
N TYR A 57 -9.36 2.84 -13.84
CA TYR A 57 -8.35 2.07 -13.12
C TYR A 57 -7.95 0.79 -13.85
N SER A 58 -6.65 0.46 -13.81
CA SER A 58 -6.13 -0.83 -14.24
C SER A 58 -5.34 -1.48 -13.11
N PHE A 59 -5.87 -2.57 -12.57
CA PHE A 59 -5.18 -3.32 -11.50
C PHE A 59 -4.30 -4.45 -12.05
N PHE A 60 -4.06 -4.50 -13.36
CA PHE A 60 -3.35 -5.60 -14.02
C PHE A 60 -1.95 -5.85 -13.41
N ASN A 61 -1.14 -4.81 -13.22
CA ASN A 61 0.21 -4.99 -12.65
C ASN A 61 0.16 -5.39 -11.17
N ILE A 62 -0.83 -4.90 -10.41
CA ILE A 62 -1.07 -5.35 -9.04
C ILE A 62 -1.40 -6.85 -9.05
N ASP A 63 -2.30 -7.29 -9.94
CA ASP A 63 -2.64 -8.70 -10.11
C ASP A 63 -1.40 -9.54 -10.43
N GLN A 64 -0.56 -9.10 -11.38
CA GLN A 64 0.67 -9.82 -11.73
C GLN A 64 1.62 -9.97 -10.54
N VAL A 65 1.70 -8.97 -9.66
CA VAL A 65 2.54 -9.03 -8.46
C VAL A 65 1.90 -9.91 -7.40
N TYR A 66 0.62 -9.71 -7.08
CA TYR A 66 -0.05 -10.41 -5.98
C TYR A 66 -0.32 -11.88 -6.32
N ASP A 67 -0.66 -12.23 -7.56
CA ASP A 67 -0.74 -13.61 -8.01
C ASP A 67 0.59 -14.34 -7.82
N PHE A 68 1.71 -13.68 -8.14
CA PHE A 68 3.04 -14.24 -7.90
C PHE A 68 3.29 -14.47 -6.41
N LEU A 69 3.03 -13.48 -5.55
CA LEU A 69 3.24 -13.62 -4.10
C LEU A 69 2.43 -14.77 -3.52
N LEU A 70 1.14 -14.85 -3.86
CA LEU A 70 0.27 -15.92 -3.38
C LEU A 70 0.71 -17.30 -3.91
N SER A 71 1.23 -17.38 -5.14
CA SER A 71 1.74 -18.64 -5.71
C SER A 71 2.93 -19.23 -4.93
N ILE A 72 3.64 -18.40 -4.17
CA ILE A 72 4.75 -18.81 -3.29
C ILE A 72 4.37 -18.72 -1.80
N ASN A 73 3.08 -18.71 -1.47
CA ASN A 73 2.53 -18.65 -0.12
C ASN A 73 2.94 -17.40 0.68
N MET A 74 3.13 -16.27 -0.01
CA MET A 74 3.38 -14.97 0.60
C MET A 74 2.20 -14.03 0.39
N ARG A 75 1.92 -13.19 1.38
CA ARG A 75 0.86 -12.17 1.33
C ARG A 75 1.45 -10.76 1.29
N PRO A 76 0.81 -9.81 0.60
CA PRO A 76 1.25 -8.42 0.66
C PRO A 76 0.87 -7.79 2.01
N ILE A 77 1.77 -6.98 2.54
CA ILE A 77 1.39 -5.79 3.32
C ILE A 77 1.20 -4.68 2.30
N VAL A 78 -0.05 -4.34 2.06
CA VAL A 78 -0.48 -3.36 1.06
C VAL A 78 -0.23 -1.97 1.60
N GLU A 79 0.94 -1.41 1.29
CA GLU A 79 1.24 0.00 1.53
C GLU A 79 0.56 0.86 0.46
N LEU A 80 -0.41 1.68 0.86
CA LEU A 80 -1.19 2.53 -0.04
C LEU A 80 -0.42 3.83 -0.34
N SER A 81 0.57 3.73 -1.23
CA SER A 81 1.47 4.81 -1.64
C SER A 81 1.98 4.62 -3.07
N PHE A 82 2.66 5.60 -3.67
CA PHE A 82 2.54 7.03 -3.34
C PHE A 82 1.35 7.61 -4.13
N MET A 83 1.19 8.92 -4.18
CA MET A 83 0.03 9.52 -4.85
C MET A 83 0.15 9.33 -6.38
N PRO A 84 -0.86 8.77 -7.08
CA PRO A 84 -0.88 8.79 -8.54
C PRO A 84 -0.83 10.23 -9.05
N THR A 85 -0.05 10.53 -10.10
CA THR A 85 0.12 11.92 -10.58
C THR A 85 -1.21 12.55 -10.98
N ALA A 86 -2.14 11.76 -11.50
CA ALA A 86 -3.47 12.23 -11.86
C ALA A 86 -4.25 12.82 -10.68
N TYR A 87 -3.97 12.38 -9.44
CA TYR A 87 -4.69 12.78 -8.23
C TYR A 87 -3.86 13.65 -7.28
N ALA A 88 -2.57 13.85 -7.54
CA ALA A 88 -1.71 14.70 -6.73
C ALA A 88 -2.14 16.18 -6.71
N SER A 89 -1.98 16.83 -5.56
CA SER A 89 -2.23 18.28 -5.38
C SER A 89 -1.02 19.15 -5.74
N GLY A 90 0.16 18.57 -5.87
CA GLY A 90 1.37 19.27 -6.32
C GLY A 90 2.36 18.34 -7.01
N ASN A 91 3.57 18.83 -7.23
CA ASN A 91 4.61 18.15 -8.01
C ASN A 91 5.80 17.67 -7.17
N GLU A 92 5.69 17.68 -5.84
CA GLU A 92 6.76 17.21 -4.97
C GLU A 92 6.84 15.68 -5.02
N THR A 93 8.05 15.15 -5.21
CA THR A 93 8.28 13.72 -5.42
C THR A 93 9.49 13.23 -4.64
N ILE A 94 9.50 11.93 -4.33
CA ILE A 94 10.62 11.24 -3.69
C ILE A 94 11.21 10.14 -4.59
N PHE A 95 12.48 9.81 -4.34
CA PHE A 95 13.26 8.79 -5.04
C PHE A 95 13.43 8.99 -6.55
N TYR A 96 14.17 8.07 -7.18
CA TYR A 96 14.43 8.09 -8.61
C TYR A 96 13.17 7.87 -9.46
N TYR A 97 12.25 7.01 -8.98
CA TYR A 97 10.98 6.72 -9.66
C TYR A 97 9.92 7.82 -9.46
N LYS A 98 10.25 8.92 -8.76
CA LYS A 98 9.41 10.10 -8.59
C LYS A 98 8.02 9.81 -7.99
N GLY A 99 7.96 9.02 -6.92
CA GLY A 99 6.71 8.82 -6.18
C GLY A 99 6.20 10.16 -5.65
N ASN A 100 4.99 10.57 -6.00
CA ASN A 100 4.46 11.88 -5.61
C ASN A 100 4.02 11.88 -4.15
N ILE A 101 4.54 12.82 -3.35
CA ILE A 101 4.35 12.84 -1.91
C ILE A 101 3.31 13.86 -1.42
N THR A 102 2.55 14.44 -2.35
CA THR A 102 1.56 15.45 -2.03
C THR A 102 0.20 14.82 -1.68
N PRO A 103 -0.63 15.49 -0.85
CA PRO A 103 -2.00 15.06 -0.62
C PRO A 103 -2.82 14.94 -1.92
N PRO A 104 -3.93 14.18 -1.92
CA PRO A 104 -4.82 14.16 -3.07
C PRO A 104 -5.43 15.55 -3.26
N LYS A 105 -5.55 16.00 -4.51
CA LYS A 105 -6.24 17.26 -4.86
C LYS A 105 -7.76 17.20 -4.63
N ASP A 106 -8.30 15.98 -4.62
CA ASP A 106 -9.70 15.68 -4.35
C ASP A 106 -9.79 14.34 -3.62
N TYR A 107 -10.27 14.38 -2.38
CA TYR A 107 -10.42 13.19 -1.55
C TYR A 107 -11.51 12.24 -2.06
N ALA A 108 -12.51 12.72 -2.82
CA ALA A 108 -13.52 11.83 -3.40
C ALA A 108 -12.91 10.92 -4.47
N GLN A 109 -11.92 11.40 -5.23
CA GLN A 109 -11.18 10.59 -6.20
C GLN A 109 -10.28 9.57 -5.51
N TRP A 110 -9.65 9.96 -4.39
CA TRP A 110 -8.89 9.04 -3.55
C TRP A 110 -9.78 7.94 -2.96
N ASP A 111 -10.92 8.30 -2.38
CA ASP A 111 -11.88 7.37 -1.78
C ASP A 111 -12.39 6.36 -2.81
N ASP A 112 -12.73 6.82 -4.01
CA ASP A 112 -13.16 5.93 -5.10
C ASP A 112 -12.04 4.97 -5.52
N LEU A 113 -10.82 5.45 -5.73
CA LEU A 113 -9.67 4.57 -6.06
C LEU A 113 -9.45 3.49 -4.99
N ILE A 114 -9.41 3.87 -3.72
CA ILE A 114 -9.18 2.92 -2.62
C ILE A 114 -10.33 1.92 -2.52
N THR A 115 -11.58 2.38 -2.66
CA THR A 115 -12.76 1.51 -2.66
C THR A 115 -12.72 0.52 -3.82
N LYS A 116 -12.40 0.98 -5.03
CA LYS A 116 -12.32 0.13 -6.23
C LYS A 116 -11.17 -0.85 -6.17
N LEU A 117 -10.01 -0.44 -5.66
CA LEU A 117 -8.89 -1.34 -5.42
C LEU A 117 -9.29 -2.44 -4.44
N ALA A 118 -9.84 -2.09 -3.27
CA ALA A 118 -10.24 -3.08 -2.27
C ALA A 118 -11.34 -4.03 -2.78
N GLN A 119 -12.35 -3.51 -3.49
CA GLN A 119 -13.38 -4.33 -4.11
C GLN A 119 -12.78 -5.28 -5.13
N HIS A 120 -11.89 -4.81 -6.01
CA HIS A 120 -11.21 -5.65 -7.00
C HIS A 120 -10.41 -6.77 -6.35
N LEU A 121 -9.64 -6.47 -5.30
CA LEU A 121 -8.88 -7.48 -4.55
C LEU A 121 -9.80 -8.53 -3.92
N VAL A 122 -10.92 -8.10 -3.32
CA VAL A 122 -11.92 -9.02 -2.75
C VAL A 122 -12.58 -9.86 -3.83
N ASP A 123 -12.92 -9.29 -4.98
CA ASP A 123 -13.56 -10.00 -6.10
C ASP A 123 -12.60 -11.04 -6.70
N ARG A 124 -11.30 -10.72 -6.80
CA ARG A 124 -10.28 -11.60 -7.39
C ARG A 124 -9.81 -12.72 -6.45
N TYR A 125 -9.53 -12.39 -5.18
CA TYR A 125 -8.87 -13.29 -4.24
C TYR A 125 -9.81 -13.85 -3.16
N GLY A 126 -11.01 -13.27 -3.02
CA GLY A 126 -11.97 -13.61 -1.99
C GLY A 126 -11.70 -12.87 -0.67
N LEU A 127 -12.78 -12.54 0.04
CA LEU A 127 -12.70 -11.81 1.30
C LEU A 127 -11.93 -12.59 2.39
N GLU A 128 -12.03 -13.92 2.40
CA GLU A 128 -11.31 -14.77 3.37
C GLU A 128 -9.80 -14.57 3.27
N GLU A 129 -9.25 -14.51 2.06
CA GLU A 129 -7.83 -14.27 1.83
C GLU A 129 -7.47 -12.80 2.10
N VAL A 130 -8.22 -11.84 1.53
CA VAL A 130 -7.91 -10.40 1.68
C VAL A 130 -8.02 -9.92 3.14
N SER A 131 -8.89 -10.52 3.95
CA SER A 131 -8.98 -10.20 5.40
C SER A 131 -7.72 -10.61 6.17
N GLN A 132 -6.89 -11.49 5.61
CA GLN A 132 -5.58 -11.87 6.13
C GLN A 132 -4.45 -10.97 5.63
N TRP A 133 -4.74 -9.91 4.88
CA TRP A 133 -3.74 -8.91 4.47
C TRP A 133 -3.72 -7.73 5.46
N TYR A 134 -2.71 -6.87 5.35
CA TYR A 134 -2.64 -5.62 6.10
C TYR A 134 -2.63 -4.47 5.10
N PHE A 135 -3.47 -3.47 5.30
CA PHE A 135 -3.49 -2.24 4.52
C PHE A 135 -2.86 -1.13 5.36
N GLU A 136 -1.63 -0.75 5.03
CA GLU A 136 -0.87 0.32 5.66
C GLU A 136 -1.11 1.63 4.91
N VAL A 137 -1.57 2.67 5.61
CA VAL A 137 -1.85 3.97 5.00
C VAL A 137 -0.59 4.83 4.98
N TRP A 138 -0.04 5.00 3.77
CA TRP A 138 1.14 5.80 3.46
C TRP A 138 2.47 5.23 3.99
N ASN A 139 3.53 6.03 3.87
CA ASN A 139 4.85 5.75 4.45
C ASN A 139 5.44 7.02 5.06
N GLU A 140 5.89 6.92 6.30
CA GLU A 140 6.64 7.92 7.06
C GLU A 140 6.22 9.39 6.84
N PRO A 141 4.93 9.72 7.09
CA PRO A 141 4.41 11.08 6.86
C PRO A 141 5.08 12.15 7.72
N ASN A 142 5.89 11.77 8.70
CA ASN A 142 6.63 12.64 9.60
C ASN A 142 8.09 12.93 9.18
N CYS A 143 8.63 12.32 8.10
CA CYS A 143 10.04 12.54 7.73
C CYS A 143 10.32 12.68 6.22
N GLY A 144 9.55 13.54 5.54
CA GLY A 144 9.86 13.96 4.18
C GLY A 144 9.30 13.04 3.08
N PHE A 145 8.44 12.09 3.46
CA PHE A 145 7.66 11.27 2.53
C PHE A 145 6.24 11.79 2.34
N TRP A 146 5.92 12.94 2.91
CA TRP A 146 4.61 13.61 2.85
C TRP A 146 4.83 15.12 2.89
N SER A 147 4.22 15.84 1.95
CA SER A 147 4.35 17.30 1.88
C SER A 147 3.30 18.03 2.74
N GLY A 148 2.27 17.34 3.20
CA GLY A 148 1.25 17.88 4.09
C GLY A 148 1.69 17.90 5.56
N ASN A 149 0.84 18.41 6.42
CA ASN A 149 1.04 18.35 7.87
C ASN A 149 0.41 17.09 8.49
N GLN A 150 0.54 16.92 9.82
CA GLN A 150 -0.02 15.78 10.56
C GLN A 150 -1.54 15.68 10.43
N THR A 151 -2.25 16.81 10.46
CA THR A 151 -3.71 16.84 10.28
C THR A 151 -4.09 16.39 8.87
N ASP A 152 -3.38 16.82 7.84
CA ASP A 152 -3.62 16.37 6.46
C ASP A 152 -3.41 14.86 6.33
N TYR A 153 -2.39 14.30 7.02
CA TYR A 153 -2.18 12.86 7.08
C TYR A 153 -3.33 12.14 7.81
N PHE A 154 -3.81 12.66 8.94
CA PHE A 154 -4.96 12.09 9.64
C PHE A 154 -6.23 12.14 8.80
N THR A 155 -6.41 13.19 7.98
CA THR A 155 -7.49 13.24 6.99
C THR A 155 -7.33 12.12 5.96
N LEU A 156 -6.14 11.91 5.39
CA LEU A 156 -5.86 10.77 4.50
C LEU A 156 -6.14 9.42 5.17
N LEU A 157 -5.70 9.24 6.41
CA LEU A 157 -5.92 8.03 7.20
C LEU A 157 -7.42 7.74 7.37
N GLN A 158 -8.21 8.75 7.76
CA GLN A 158 -9.65 8.60 7.98
C GLN A 158 -10.39 8.27 6.67
N HIS A 159 -10.07 8.97 5.58
CA HIS A 159 -10.65 8.72 4.26
C HIS A 159 -10.36 7.30 3.78
N THR A 160 -9.09 6.89 3.84
CA THR A 160 -8.64 5.54 3.46
C THR A 160 -9.29 4.46 4.32
N TYR A 161 -9.37 4.68 5.65
CA TYR A 161 -10.04 3.76 6.56
C TYR A 161 -11.52 3.59 6.20
N THR A 162 -12.24 4.69 6.02
CA THR A 162 -13.67 4.66 5.67
C THR A 162 -13.90 3.95 4.34
N ALA A 163 -13.09 4.25 3.31
CA ALA A 163 -13.17 3.61 2.00
C ALA A 163 -12.98 2.08 2.10
N LEU A 164 -11.92 1.61 2.76
CA LEU A 164 -11.67 0.17 2.95
C LEU A 164 -12.77 -0.51 3.77
N LYS A 165 -13.24 0.13 4.85
CA LYS A 165 -14.30 -0.43 5.71
C LYS A 165 -15.67 -0.45 5.04
N SER A 166 -15.91 0.43 4.06
CA SER A 166 -17.13 0.39 3.25
C SER A 166 -17.24 -0.86 2.39
N VAL A 167 -16.10 -1.42 1.96
CA VAL A 167 -16.03 -2.70 1.23
C VAL A 167 -16.22 -3.88 2.19
N SER A 168 -15.49 -3.89 3.32
CA SER A 168 -15.71 -4.89 4.36
C SER A 168 -15.13 -4.48 5.72
N PRO A 169 -15.86 -4.71 6.83
CA PRO A 169 -15.33 -4.44 8.18
C PRO A 169 -14.14 -5.33 8.55
N LEU A 170 -13.96 -6.48 7.86
CA LEU A 170 -12.89 -7.45 8.12
C LEU A 170 -11.52 -7.01 7.56
N ILE A 171 -11.47 -6.04 6.64
CA ILE A 171 -10.21 -5.54 6.09
C ILE A 171 -9.42 -4.85 7.19
N ARG A 172 -8.17 -5.26 7.41
CA ARG A 172 -7.31 -4.72 8.47
C ARG A 172 -6.55 -3.50 7.95
N VAL A 173 -6.79 -2.35 8.56
CA VAL A 173 -6.21 -1.06 8.17
C VAL A 173 -5.36 -0.54 9.32
N GLY A 174 -4.20 0.05 9.02
CA GLY A 174 -3.29 0.58 10.01
C GLY A 174 -2.47 1.78 9.52
N GLY A 175 -1.91 2.50 10.50
CA GLY A 175 -1.01 3.63 10.38
C GLY A 175 -0.35 3.87 11.75
N PRO A 176 0.46 4.93 11.94
CA PRO A 176 0.72 6.02 11.01
C PRO A 176 1.91 5.79 10.07
N ALA A 177 2.52 4.59 10.10
CA ALA A 177 3.73 4.23 9.35
C ALA A 177 4.91 5.21 9.55
N THR A 178 4.99 5.84 10.72
CA THR A 178 5.96 6.91 11.00
C THR A 178 7.35 6.39 11.29
N CYS A 179 8.36 7.19 10.95
CA CYS A 179 9.71 6.90 11.37
C CYS A 179 9.87 7.18 12.88
N GLN A 180 10.79 6.46 13.52
CA GLN A 180 11.20 6.68 14.92
C GLN A 180 10.04 6.61 15.94
N SER A 181 8.95 5.90 15.61
CA SER A 181 7.77 5.74 16.47
C SER A 181 7.13 7.06 16.92
N GLN A 182 7.25 8.11 16.10
CA GLN A 182 6.61 9.40 16.37
C GLN A 182 5.11 9.35 16.02
N TRP A 183 4.32 10.28 16.55
CA TRP A 183 2.88 10.42 16.30
C TRP A 183 2.00 9.23 16.70
N ILE A 184 2.54 8.22 17.40
CA ILE A 184 1.76 7.03 17.81
C ILE A 184 0.64 7.43 18.78
N ALA A 185 0.93 8.24 19.79
CA ALA A 185 -0.07 8.65 20.77
C ALA A 185 -1.17 9.52 20.14
N GLU A 186 -0.77 10.43 19.24
CA GLU A 186 -1.66 11.31 18.49
C GLU A 186 -2.56 10.52 17.54
N THR A 187 -2.02 9.50 16.87
CA THR A 187 -2.80 8.62 15.99
C THR A 187 -3.81 7.80 16.79
N VAL A 188 -3.41 7.24 17.94
CA VAL A 188 -4.32 6.49 18.83
C VAL A 188 -5.42 7.38 19.41
N ALA A 189 -5.12 8.66 19.69
CA ALA A 189 -6.12 9.61 20.19
C ALA A 189 -7.08 10.12 19.10
N PHE A 190 -6.67 10.06 17.83
CA PHE A 190 -7.49 10.45 16.69
C PHE A 190 -8.53 9.38 16.29
N CYS A 191 -8.15 8.10 16.36
CA CYS A 191 -8.99 6.94 16.02
C CYS A 191 -10.05 6.62 17.08
#